data_AF-A0A1I4YVV4-F1
#
_entry.id   AF-A0A1I4YVV4-F1
#
_cell.length_a   1.000
_cell.length_b   1.000
_cell.length_c   1.000
_cell.angle_alpha   90.00
_cell.angle_beta   90.00
_cell.angle_gamma   90.00
#
_symmetry.space_group_name_H-M   'P 1'
#
loop_
_entity.id
_entity.type
_entity.pdbx_description
1 polymer ?
#
loop_
_entity_poly.entity_id
_entity_poly.type
_entity_poly.pdbx_seq_one_letter_code
_entity_poly.pdbx_strand_id
1 'polypeptide(L)'
;MKANQFIRRIGLLSAGVLFSVSFTATAAENERVAKFISCKNLTKDQVAAQVKQDFLQNRIHHWDKDRKQLGTAKPIAWVNVNDIIGDTSVLQVPLIVRGTKKDKSYNVTIDCQKKTISYSEVK
;
A
#
# COMPACT_ATOMS: atom_id res chain seq x y z
N MET A 1 34.06 -69.00 -28.44
CA MET A 1 33.24 -68.29 -29.45
C MET A 1 33.38 -66.80 -29.23
N LYS A 2 33.73 -66.07 -30.30
CA LYS A 2 33.63 -64.60 -30.54
C LYS A 2 34.39 -63.63 -29.62
N ALA A 3 35.50 -63.11 -30.17
CA ALA A 3 36.09 -61.82 -29.84
C ALA A 3 35.36 -60.66 -30.56
N ASN A 4 35.71 -59.43 -30.15
CA ASN A 4 35.31 -58.12 -30.68
C ASN A 4 33.90 -57.63 -30.24
N GLN A 5 33.68 -56.36 -29.89
CA GLN A 5 34.26 -55.14 -30.46
C GLN A 5 33.85 -53.87 -29.69
N PHE A 6 34.61 -52.80 -29.90
CA PHE A 6 34.24 -51.37 -29.81
C PHE A 6 34.02 -50.73 -28.43
N ILE A 7 35.09 -50.13 -27.91
CA ILE A 7 34.99 -48.84 -27.24
C ILE A 7 35.67 -47.82 -28.15
N ARG A 8 34.86 -46.98 -28.79
CA ARG A 8 35.30 -45.83 -29.57
C ARG A 8 34.45 -44.63 -29.19
N ARG A 9 35.16 -43.52 -28.99
CA ARG A 9 34.72 -42.10 -28.98
C ARG A 9 34.33 -41.51 -27.63
N ILE A 10 35.36 -40.92 -27.01
CA ILE A 10 35.28 -39.64 -26.29
C ILE A 10 34.57 -38.62 -27.20
N GLY A 11 33.55 -37.96 -26.67
CA GLY A 11 32.82 -36.89 -27.34
C GLY A 11 32.03 -36.07 -26.34
N LEU A 12 32.53 -34.86 -26.07
CA LEU A 12 31.91 -33.77 -25.31
C LEU A 12 30.39 -33.69 -25.49
N LEU A 13 29.65 -33.53 -24.39
CA LEU A 13 28.50 -32.60 -24.32
C LEU A 13 28.38 -32.03 -22.91
N SER A 14 29.06 -30.90 -22.71
CA SER A 14 28.79 -29.92 -21.65
C SER A 14 27.35 -29.40 -21.80
N ALA A 15 26.43 -29.88 -20.97
CA ALA A 15 25.10 -29.31 -20.84
C ALA A 15 25.12 -28.25 -19.73
N GLY A 16 25.03 -26.98 -20.15
CA GLY A 16 25.07 -25.81 -19.27
C GLY A 16 23.90 -25.79 -18.28
N VAL A 17 24.23 -25.44 -17.04
CA VAL A 17 23.26 -25.17 -15.97
C VAL A 17 22.45 -23.93 -16.35
N LEU A 18 21.17 -24.11 -16.71
CA LEU A 18 20.23 -23.01 -16.88
C LEU A 18 19.86 -22.46 -15.50
N PHE A 19 20.52 -21.39 -15.09
CA PHE A 19 20.09 -20.57 -13.96
C PHE A 19 18.80 -19.82 -14.36
N SER A 20 17.65 -20.36 -13.99
CA SER A 20 16.38 -19.64 -14.06
C SER A 20 16.36 -18.55 -12.99
N VAL A 21 16.73 -17.32 -13.37
CA VAL A 21 16.52 -16.14 -12.51
C VAL A 21 15.04 -15.80 -12.53
N SER A 22 14.31 -16.23 -11.50
CA SER A 22 12.94 -15.78 -11.26
C SER A 22 12.99 -14.33 -10.80
N PHE A 23 12.67 -13.39 -11.68
CA PHE A 23 12.36 -12.02 -11.26
C PHE A 23 11.04 -12.05 -10.48
N THR A 24 11.11 -12.13 -9.16
CA THR A 24 9.98 -11.79 -8.31
C THR A 24 9.76 -10.28 -8.45
N ALA A 25 8.79 -9.88 -9.26
CA ALA A 25 8.28 -8.52 -9.23
C ALA A 25 7.70 -8.30 -7.84
N THR A 26 8.45 -7.63 -6.97
CA THR A 26 7.89 -7.05 -5.76
C THR A 26 6.92 -5.97 -6.23
N ALA A 27 5.62 -6.24 -6.09
CA ALA A 27 4.62 -5.19 -6.20
C ALA A 27 5.00 -4.13 -5.17
N ALA A 28 5.48 -2.97 -5.63
CA ALA A 28 5.78 -1.84 -4.78
C ALA A 28 4.60 -1.64 -3.83
N GLU A 29 4.87 -1.69 -2.52
CA GLU A 29 3.87 -1.46 -1.50
C GLU A 29 3.14 -0.16 -1.83
N ASN A 30 1.84 -0.28 -2.10
CA ASN A 30 0.92 0.80 -2.48
C ASN A 30 1.28 2.13 -1.80
N GLU A 31 1.98 3.01 -2.51
CA GLU A 31 2.01 4.42 -2.15
C GLU A 31 0.60 4.94 -2.36
N ARG A 32 -0.22 4.89 -1.30
CA ARG A 32 -1.58 5.45 -1.24
C ARG A 32 -1.51 6.97 -1.20
N VAL A 33 -0.71 7.56 -2.10
CA VAL A 33 -0.40 8.98 -2.18
C VAL A 33 -1.31 9.63 -3.21
N ALA A 34 -1.89 10.78 -2.86
CA ALA A 34 -2.75 11.51 -3.76
C ALA A 34 -2.70 13.01 -3.52
N LYS A 35 -3.30 13.79 -4.42
CA LYS A 35 -3.32 15.26 -4.33
C LYS A 35 -4.22 15.73 -3.18
N PHE A 36 -3.75 16.73 -2.44
CA PHE A 36 -4.43 17.42 -1.35
C PHE A 36 -4.55 18.92 -1.68
N ILE A 37 -5.68 19.57 -1.37
CA ILE A 37 -6.00 20.89 -1.93
C ILE A 37 -5.06 22.01 -1.40
N SER A 38 -4.75 22.04 -0.09
CA SER A 38 -3.66 22.79 0.57
C SER A 38 -3.93 22.81 2.08
N CYS A 39 -2.90 22.91 2.94
CA CYS A 39 -3.08 23.13 4.38
C CYS A 39 -3.20 24.62 4.78
N LYS A 40 -3.03 25.57 3.84
CA LYS A 40 -2.99 26.99 4.18
C LYS A 40 -4.32 27.44 4.78
N ASN A 41 -4.27 27.95 6.01
CA ASN A 41 -5.42 28.42 6.79
C ASN A 41 -6.46 27.35 7.16
N LEU A 42 -6.12 26.05 7.12
CA LEU A 42 -7.02 25.01 7.62
C LEU A 42 -6.87 24.83 9.14
N THR A 43 -8.00 24.85 9.83
CA THR A 43 -8.09 24.39 11.22
C THR A 43 -7.98 22.87 11.30
N LYS A 44 -7.64 22.32 12.48
CA LYS A 44 -7.58 20.87 12.68
C LYS A 44 -8.93 20.19 12.37
N ASP A 45 -10.06 20.84 12.66
CA ASP A 45 -11.40 20.35 12.32
C ASP A 45 -11.61 20.24 10.81
N GLN A 46 -11.19 21.25 10.05
CA GLN A 46 -11.29 21.23 8.59
C GLN A 46 -10.38 20.16 7.98
N VAL A 47 -9.17 19.97 8.53
CA VAL A 47 -8.28 18.88 8.13
C VAL A 47 -8.96 17.53 8.39
N ALA A 48 -9.52 17.31 9.58
CA ALA A 48 -10.24 16.09 9.91
C ALA A 48 -11.40 15.82 8.95
N ALA A 49 -12.21 16.84 8.65
CA ALA A 49 -13.32 16.74 7.70
C ALA A 49 -12.84 16.36 6.29
N GLN A 50 -11.76 17.00 5.82
CA GLN A 50 -11.20 16.74 4.50
C GLN A 50 -10.61 15.32 4.38
N VAL A 51 -9.91 14.84 5.41
CA VAL A 51 -9.39 13.46 5.46
C VAL A 51 -10.55 12.45 5.42
N LYS A 52 -11.60 12.68 6.22
CA LYS A 52 -12.79 11.82 6.21
C LYS A 52 -13.45 11.78 4.83
N GLN A 53 -13.62 12.94 4.20
CA GLN A 53 -14.24 13.04 2.89
C GLN A 53 -13.38 12.38 1.80
N ASP A 54 -12.08 12.65 1.78
CA ASP A 54 -11.17 12.02 0.81
C ASP A 54 -11.17 10.49 0.95
N PHE A 55 -11.05 9.97 2.18
CA PHE A 55 -11.06 8.54 2.42
C PHE A 55 -12.35 7.88 1.92
N LEU A 56 -13.51 8.42 2.32
CA LEU A 56 -14.81 7.84 2.00
C LEU A 56 -15.17 7.96 0.52
N GLN A 57 -14.85 9.10 -0.12
CA GLN A 57 -15.28 9.36 -1.51
C GLN A 57 -14.28 8.86 -2.54
N ASN A 58 -12.97 8.85 -2.23
CA ASN A 58 -11.94 8.60 -3.24
C ASN A 58 -11.11 7.35 -2.95
N ARG A 59 -10.95 6.93 -1.70
CA ARG A 59 -9.98 5.88 -1.35
C ARG A 59 -10.61 4.51 -1.19
N ILE A 60 -11.58 4.39 -0.29
CA ILE A 60 -12.14 3.08 0.09
C ILE A 60 -12.84 2.37 -1.08
N HIS A 61 -13.34 3.13 -2.06
CA HIS A 61 -13.90 2.57 -3.28
C HIS A 61 -12.87 1.84 -4.15
N HIS A 62 -11.60 2.25 -4.11
CA HIS A 62 -10.52 1.64 -4.89
C HIS A 62 -9.69 0.60 -4.11
N TRP A 63 -9.83 0.51 -2.78
CA TRP A 63 -9.09 -0.45 -1.96
C TRP A 63 -9.92 -1.71 -1.66
N ASP A 64 -10.05 -2.58 -2.66
CA ASP A 64 -10.89 -3.79 -2.56
C ASP A 64 -10.51 -4.71 -1.38
N LYS A 65 -9.20 -4.88 -1.12
CA LYS A 65 -8.70 -5.64 0.03
C LYS A 65 -9.22 -5.07 1.35
N ASP A 66 -9.17 -3.76 1.51
CA ASP A 66 -9.60 -3.08 2.74
C ASP A 66 -11.11 -3.15 2.90
N ARG A 67 -11.86 -2.97 1.82
CA ARG A 67 -13.32 -3.13 1.81
C ARG A 67 -13.75 -4.55 2.21
N LYS A 68 -13.09 -5.57 1.66
CA LYS A 68 -13.35 -6.99 2.02
C LYS A 68 -13.06 -7.25 3.49
N GLN A 69 -11.97 -6.69 4.00
CA GLN A 69 -11.56 -6.79 5.39
C GLN A 69 -12.54 -6.07 6.33
N LEU A 70 -12.96 -4.84 6.00
CA LEU A 70 -13.97 -4.09 6.76
C LEU A 70 -15.35 -4.74 6.69
N GLY A 71 -15.64 -5.50 5.63
CA GLY A 71 -16.92 -6.17 5.42
C GLY A 71 -18.04 -5.27 4.89
N THR A 72 -17.73 -4.01 4.55
CA THR A 72 -18.68 -3.04 4.01
C THR A 72 -18.01 -2.09 3.02
N ALA A 73 -18.76 -1.69 1.98
CA ALA A 73 -18.36 -0.65 1.04
C ALA A 73 -18.57 0.78 1.56
N LYS A 74 -19.33 0.92 2.65
CA LYS A 74 -19.69 2.21 3.27
C LYS A 74 -19.33 2.17 4.76
N PRO A 75 -18.04 2.18 5.12
CA PRO A 75 -17.63 2.19 6.52
C PRO A 75 -17.89 3.55 7.16
N ILE A 76 -17.82 3.60 8.49
CA ILE A 76 -17.87 4.86 9.25
C ILE A 76 -16.44 5.29 9.54
N ALA A 77 -16.04 6.47 9.07
CA ALA A 77 -14.72 7.04 9.33
C ALA A 77 -14.76 8.07 10.48
N TRP A 78 -13.76 8.05 11.35
CA TRP A 78 -13.60 9.00 12.45
C TRP A 78 -12.13 9.43 12.56
N VAL A 79 -11.93 10.74 12.73
CA VAL A 79 -10.69 11.39 13.13
C VAL A 79 -10.94 12.13 14.44
N ASN A 80 -10.09 11.91 15.44
CA ASN A 80 -10.08 12.72 16.65
C ASN A 80 -9.15 13.92 16.42
N VAL A 81 -9.70 15.12 16.53
CA VAL A 81 -9.02 16.38 16.22
C VAL A 81 -7.89 16.66 17.21
N ASN A 82 -8.04 16.18 18.46
CA ASN A 82 -7.02 16.32 19.49
C ASN A 82 -5.78 15.46 19.21
N ASP A 83 -5.94 14.37 18.46
CA ASP A 83 -4.85 13.44 18.12
C ASP A 83 -4.12 13.85 16.83
N ILE A 84 -4.55 14.94 16.19
CA ILE A 84 -3.85 15.52 15.03
C ILE A 84 -2.59 16.23 15.52
N ILE A 85 -1.44 15.73 15.08
CA ILE A 85 -0.11 16.25 15.42
C ILE A 85 0.60 16.76 14.16
N GLY A 86 1.64 17.58 14.36
CA GLY A 86 2.39 18.22 13.29
C GLY A 86 2.17 19.73 13.21
N ASP A 87 2.63 20.32 12.13
CA ASP A 87 2.63 21.78 11.91
C ASP A 87 2.14 22.15 10.50
N THR A 88 2.41 23.37 10.05
CA THR A 88 1.99 23.87 8.73
C THR A 88 2.65 23.16 7.54
N SER A 89 3.70 22.37 7.77
CA SER A 89 4.46 21.66 6.73
C SER A 89 3.99 20.22 6.55
N VAL A 90 3.82 19.49 7.64
CA VAL A 90 3.39 18.10 7.64
C VAL A 90 2.44 17.85 8.81
N LEU A 91 1.28 17.27 8.49
CA LEU A 91 0.29 16.86 9.48
C LEU A 91 0.19 15.33 9.51
N GLN A 92 0.08 14.77 10.71
CA GLN A 92 -0.26 13.38 10.94
C GLN A 92 -1.65 13.30 11.55
N VAL A 93 -2.52 12.55 10.90
CA VAL A 93 -3.94 12.46 11.22
C VAL A 93 -4.29 10.98 11.45
N PRO A 94 -4.53 10.58 12.72
CA PRO A 94 -5.04 9.25 13.02
C PRO A 94 -6.47 9.09 12.49
N LEU A 95 -6.70 8.07 11.67
CA LEU A 95 -7.99 7.76 11.08
C LEU A 95 -8.43 6.36 11.51
N ILE A 96 -9.59 6.29 12.16
CA ILE A 96 -10.24 5.03 12.52
C ILE A 96 -11.42 4.81 11.57
N VAL A 97 -11.50 3.60 11.00
CA VAL A 97 -12.50 3.21 10.01
C VAL A 97 -13.23 1.98 10.51
N ARG A 98 -14.49 2.17 10.90
CA ARG A 98 -15.35 1.12 11.42
C ARG A 98 -16.05 0.37 10.30
N GLY A 99 -15.79 -0.93 10.28
CA GLY A 99 -16.44 -1.88 9.38
C GLY A 99 -17.51 -2.71 10.09
N THR A 100 -18.16 -3.58 9.34
CA THR A 100 -19.10 -4.58 9.89
C THR A 100 -18.40 -5.84 10.37
N LYS A 101 -17.21 -6.15 9.84
CA LYS A 101 -16.40 -7.32 10.23
C LYS A 101 -15.28 -6.97 11.22
N LYS A 102 -14.60 -5.86 10.98
CA LYS A 102 -13.57 -5.31 11.87
C LYS A 102 -13.41 -3.82 11.65
N ASP A 103 -12.78 -3.18 12.63
CA ASP A 103 -12.27 -1.82 12.51
C ASP A 103 -10.86 -1.86 11.90
N LYS A 104 -10.47 -0.78 11.20
CA LYS A 104 -9.11 -0.56 10.69
C LYS A 104 -8.64 0.83 11.11
N SER A 105 -7.35 0.94 11.39
CA SER A 105 -6.71 2.22 11.73
C SER A 105 -5.66 2.57 10.67
N TYR A 106 -5.59 3.86 10.35
CA TYR A 106 -4.62 4.39 9.40
C TYR A 106 -3.91 5.60 10.00
N ASN A 107 -2.61 5.70 9.75
CA ASN A 107 -1.87 6.93 9.92
C ASN A 107 -1.92 7.68 8.59
N VAL A 108 -2.59 8.82 8.58
CA VAL A 108 -2.70 9.67 7.39
C VAL A 108 -1.66 10.77 7.48
N THR A 109 -0.74 10.82 6.52
CA THR A 109 0.25 11.89 6.43
C THR A 109 -0.16 12.87 5.35
N ILE A 110 -0.28 14.15 5.70
CA ILE A 110 -0.52 15.23 4.76
C ILE A 110 0.77 16.04 4.63
N ASP A 111 1.38 16.01 3.45
CA ASP A 111 2.51 16.88 3.11
C ASP A 111 1.94 18.16 2.48
N CYS A 112 1.94 19.23 3.26
CA CYS A 112 1.35 20.50 2.89
C CYS A 112 2.15 21.22 1.81
N GLN A 113 3.46 20.98 1.73
CA GLN A 113 4.33 21.58 0.72
C GLN A 113 4.13 20.89 -0.63
N LYS A 114 4.14 19.56 -0.63
CA LYS A 114 3.92 18.75 -1.84
C LYS A 114 2.46 18.64 -2.24
N LYS A 115 1.54 19.12 -1.38
CA LYS A 115 0.09 19.02 -1.58
C LYS A 115 -0.31 17.56 -1.78
N THR A 116 0.20 16.68 -0.93
CA THR A 116 -0.12 15.25 -0.98
C THR A 116 -0.72 14.74 0.32
N ILE A 117 -1.54 13.69 0.20
CA ILE A 117 -2.10 12.91 1.30
C ILE A 117 -1.71 11.46 1.09
N SER A 118 -1.19 10.79 2.11
CA SER A 118 -0.82 9.39 2.09
C SER A 118 -1.44 8.63 3.26
N TYR A 119 -1.70 7.34 3.06
CA TYR A 119 -2.37 6.48 4.04
C TYR A 119 -1.55 5.22 4.30
N SER A 120 -1.09 5.04 5.53
CA SER A 120 -0.45 3.80 5.98
C SER A 120 -1.38 3.09 6.97
N GLU A 121 -1.60 1.78 6.76
CA GLU A 121 -2.37 0.97 7.70
C GLU A 121 -1.53 0.74 8.97
N VAL A 122 -2.14 0.96 10.14
CA VAL A 122 -1.54 0.59 11.42
C VAL A 122 -1.79 -0.90 11.63
N LYS A 123 -0.71 -1.69 11.71
CA LYS A 123 -0.76 -3.14 11.90
C LYS A 123 -1.04 -3.51 13.35
#